data_AF-A0AAE3R8H6-F1
#
_entry.id   AF-A0AAE3R8H6-F1
#
_cell.length_a   1.000
_cell.length_b   1.000
_cell.length_c   1.000
_cell.angle_alpha   90.00
_cell.angle_beta   90.00
_cell.angle_gamma   90.00
#
_symmetry.space_group_name_H-M   'P 1'
#
loop_
_entity.id
_entity.type
_entity.pdbx_description
1 polymer ?
#
loop_
_entity_poly.entity_id
_entity_poly.type
_entity_poly.pdbx_seq_one_letter_code
_entity_poly.pdbx_strand_id
1 'polypeptide(L)'
;MYIPILSAVWSVAMSDTSRQTEQKSEQKSQTQCPVHCLYFYILFIGSLLSSFTTQATSYTWNGSVSTDWNTAANWTPAAVPASTDDITISTVSVARYPVLAANTTTNNFTLSGSGVSLNLGSFTLTCNGTTAITAGTISNGNLRVLGGSTSFGSATTYPVINARLTVASLVISNIQNTTFQKPVSMTRTGGYDESANGNNIYQDSVSLSLTGGLRWTLARYYADTFNGPLTLTVNKPGVSYGLVINTSQYNGNLLLNPIRGEIRLSGTLTTNRTLQIGQVGDQYTLTLSNFSSLTQQPIALELPLPTGTTVNGGGALSLENCVFYGDVRAWAYQLAYKGCTFYRRAILQKTTWVVGGAPGTAKVPDWSTSWTPPSSVPTPIPNPVTTGSDGVILNTFYGPVIINGGGTWIGGWSGVNQRSIFYDEVTIINPTNGTFGISYSNTADVFLKKLTLAGSLFTFGNSGAITTFGEGVVLQDGGVYNGLNLQKIIFKGTTARQLTFGSNTQLHLGTGFVSESELTVTAPHLYLDGAKFLKPVTLIKTTAGDNISIGGNVFNDKVLIRNRASSGTIQMATQVQDQTVKSQ
;
A
#
# COMPACT_ATOMS: atom_id res chain seq x y z
N MET A 1 -41.04 -20.69 -50.69
CA MET A 1 -40.79 -22.08 -51.13
C MET A 1 -40.79 -22.09 -52.65
N TYR A 2 -39.76 -22.67 -53.28
CA TYR A 2 -39.66 -23.04 -54.70
C TYR A 2 -39.75 -22.01 -55.86
N ILE A 3 -38.71 -22.11 -56.71
CA ILE A 3 -38.53 -21.74 -58.13
C ILE A 3 -39.60 -22.45 -59.01
N PRO A 4 -40.18 -21.87 -60.11
CA PRO A 4 -39.52 -21.83 -61.45
C PRO A 4 -39.95 -20.70 -62.46
N ILE A 5 -39.60 -20.59 -63.76
CA ILE A 5 -38.49 -20.80 -64.76
C ILE A 5 -39.12 -20.37 -66.16
N LEU A 6 -38.32 -20.16 -67.22
CA LEU A 6 -38.64 -19.99 -68.69
C LEU A 6 -38.97 -18.56 -69.21
N SER A 7 -38.60 -18.11 -70.43
CA SER A 7 -37.66 -18.62 -71.49
C SER A 7 -37.49 -17.67 -72.71
N ALA A 8 -36.26 -17.60 -73.29
CA ALA A 8 -35.87 -17.37 -74.73
C ALA A 8 -36.47 -16.13 -75.52
N VAL A 9 -36.01 -15.64 -76.71
CA VAL A 9 -35.32 -16.18 -77.92
C VAL A 9 -34.54 -15.04 -78.69
N TRP A 10 -33.35 -15.37 -79.25
CA TRP A 10 -32.59 -14.96 -80.50
C TRP A 10 -33.04 -13.76 -81.43
N SER A 11 -32.24 -13.13 -82.33
CA SER A 11 -30.79 -13.13 -82.74
C SER A 11 -30.47 -12.17 -83.96
N VAL A 12 -29.21 -12.19 -84.48
CA VAL A 12 -28.70 -11.87 -85.87
C VAL A 12 -28.22 -10.42 -86.20
N ALA A 13 -27.09 -10.15 -86.92
CA ALA A 13 -25.80 -10.86 -87.16
C ALA A 13 -24.72 -10.00 -87.91
N MET A 14 -23.42 -10.31 -87.71
CA MET A 14 -22.26 -10.38 -88.67
C MET A 14 -21.85 -9.13 -89.54
N SER A 15 -20.62 -8.94 -90.07
CA SER A 15 -19.31 -9.68 -90.17
C SER A 15 -18.18 -8.70 -90.65
N ASP A 16 -16.87 -8.97 -90.70
CA ASP A 16 -15.94 -9.90 -89.99
C ASP A 16 -14.43 -9.58 -90.31
N THR A 17 -13.50 -10.03 -89.46
CA THR A 17 -12.03 -10.32 -89.58
C THR A 17 -11.11 -9.67 -90.64
N SER A 18 -10.00 -9.04 -90.18
CA SER A 18 -8.56 -9.29 -90.54
C SER A 18 -7.64 -8.07 -90.26
N ARG A 19 -6.30 -8.11 -90.42
CA ARG A 19 -5.19 -8.84 -89.77
C ARG A 19 -3.87 -8.15 -90.28
N GLN A 20 -3.05 -7.57 -89.39
CA GLN A 20 -1.66 -7.05 -89.60
C GLN A 20 -1.38 -5.92 -90.63
N THR A 21 -0.53 -4.94 -90.27
CA THR A 21 0.90 -4.78 -90.70
C THR A 21 1.46 -3.41 -90.23
N GLU A 22 2.78 -3.29 -90.07
CA GLU A 22 3.52 -2.06 -89.71
C GLU A 22 3.38 -0.90 -90.72
N GLN A 23 3.61 0.34 -90.27
CA GLN A 23 4.48 1.27 -91.01
C GLN A 23 5.10 2.36 -90.10
N LYS A 24 6.40 2.62 -90.31
CA LYS A 24 7.18 3.71 -89.69
C LYS A 24 7.02 5.01 -90.47
N SER A 25 7.03 6.15 -89.79
CA SER A 25 7.61 7.38 -90.36
C SER A 25 8.16 8.36 -89.30
N GLU A 26 9.41 8.77 -89.54
CA GLU A 26 10.01 10.07 -89.24
C GLU A 26 10.07 10.60 -87.79
N GLN A 27 11.21 10.31 -87.14
CA GLN A 27 11.75 11.19 -86.10
C GLN A 27 12.13 12.55 -86.70
N LYS A 28 11.45 13.63 -86.27
CA LYS A 28 12.04 14.98 -86.31
C LYS A 28 12.89 15.18 -85.06
N SER A 29 14.16 15.52 -85.28
CA SER A 29 15.07 15.94 -84.22
C SER A 29 14.54 17.19 -83.52
N GLN A 30 14.33 17.10 -82.20
CA GLN A 30 14.31 18.26 -81.31
C GLN A 30 15.33 18.04 -80.21
N THR A 31 16.34 18.91 -80.19
CA THR A 31 17.40 18.99 -79.19
C THR A 31 16.83 19.40 -77.83
N GLN A 32 16.64 18.43 -76.92
CA GLN A 32 16.41 18.72 -75.50
C GLN A 32 17.72 18.68 -74.70
N CYS A 33 17.88 19.68 -73.84
CA CYS A 33 19.11 20.01 -73.12
C CYS A 33 19.56 18.94 -72.09
N PRO A 34 20.84 18.92 -71.68
CA PRO A 34 21.42 17.93 -70.74
C PRO A 34 20.92 18.05 -69.28
N VAL A 35 19.85 18.81 -69.04
CA VAL A 35 19.31 19.10 -67.70
C VAL A 35 18.71 17.85 -67.03
N HIS A 36 18.10 16.95 -67.81
CA HIS A 36 17.50 15.72 -67.26
C HIS A 36 18.53 14.71 -66.74
N CYS A 37 19.68 14.57 -67.40
CA CYS A 37 20.77 13.74 -66.87
C CYS A 37 21.38 14.33 -65.60
N LEU A 38 21.52 15.66 -65.54
CA LEU A 38 22.00 16.35 -64.33
C LEU A 38 21.03 16.16 -63.15
N TYR A 39 19.72 16.23 -63.40
CA TYR A 39 18.69 16.02 -62.36
C TYR A 39 18.71 14.58 -61.81
N PHE A 40 18.86 13.57 -62.68
CA PHE A 40 19.03 12.18 -62.25
C PHE A 40 20.33 11.96 -61.48
N TYR A 41 21.44 12.58 -61.89
CA TYR A 41 22.71 12.47 -61.17
C TYR A 41 22.67 13.15 -59.80
N ILE A 42 22.00 14.30 -59.68
CA ILE A 42 21.79 15.01 -58.40
C ILE A 42 20.84 14.24 -57.48
N LEU A 43 19.78 13.61 -57.99
CA LEU A 43 18.89 12.74 -57.19
C LEU A 43 19.58 11.43 -56.76
N PHE A 44 20.47 10.88 -57.58
CA PHE A 44 21.24 9.68 -57.23
C PHE A 44 22.33 10.00 -56.20
N ILE A 45 23.08 11.09 -56.36
CA ILE A 45 24.06 11.55 -55.36
C ILE A 45 23.37 12.00 -54.06
N GLY A 46 22.23 12.69 -54.15
CA GLY A 46 21.45 13.11 -52.98
C GLY A 46 20.87 11.94 -52.17
N SER A 47 20.47 10.85 -52.83
CA SER A 47 20.01 9.63 -52.15
C SER A 47 21.17 8.80 -51.55
N LEU A 48 22.36 8.81 -52.17
CA LEU A 48 23.56 8.23 -51.56
C LEU A 48 24.11 9.03 -50.36
N LEU A 49 23.87 10.34 -50.28
CA LEU A 49 24.30 11.20 -49.17
C LEU A 49 23.37 11.16 -47.93
N SER A 50 22.23 10.46 -48.01
CA SER A 50 21.15 10.55 -47.01
C SER A 50 21.25 9.54 -45.84
N SER A 51 22.32 8.73 -45.76
CA SER A 51 22.43 7.62 -44.81
C SER A 51 23.80 7.48 -44.14
N PHE A 52 24.40 8.58 -43.69
CA PHE A 52 25.48 8.49 -42.70
C PHE A 52 24.89 8.14 -41.33
N THR A 53 24.78 6.84 -41.03
CA THR A 53 24.63 6.40 -39.65
C THR A 53 25.95 6.67 -38.92
N THR A 54 26.00 7.74 -38.14
CA THR A 54 27.10 7.98 -37.21
C THR A 54 27.09 6.88 -36.16
N GLN A 55 27.91 5.85 -36.37
CA GLN A 55 28.08 4.77 -35.39
C GLN A 55 28.69 5.34 -34.12
N ALA A 56 28.12 4.98 -32.97
CA ALA A 56 28.67 5.33 -31.67
C ALA A 56 30.10 4.77 -31.56
N THR A 57 31.08 5.64 -31.39
CA THR A 57 32.46 5.22 -31.14
C THR A 57 32.67 5.06 -29.64
N SER A 58 33.32 3.98 -29.22
CA SER A 58 33.65 3.75 -27.80
C SER A 58 34.99 4.40 -27.47
N TYR A 59 34.98 5.35 -26.53
CA TYR A 59 36.15 6.04 -26.01
C TYR A 59 36.45 5.63 -24.57
N THR A 60 37.71 5.31 -24.30
CA THR A 60 38.20 5.07 -22.94
C THR A 60 39.07 6.23 -22.48
N TRP A 61 38.82 6.77 -21.29
CA TRP A 61 39.70 7.76 -20.69
C TRP A 61 41.03 7.12 -20.29
N ASN A 62 42.14 7.66 -20.82
CA ASN A 62 43.50 7.25 -20.50
C ASN A 62 44.26 8.29 -19.63
N GLY A 63 43.84 9.56 -19.64
CA GLY A 63 44.44 10.64 -18.83
C GLY A 63 45.92 10.94 -19.12
N SER A 64 46.45 10.53 -20.27
CA SER A 64 47.89 10.53 -20.57
C SER A 64 48.53 11.91 -20.57
N VAL A 65 47.78 12.97 -20.90
CA VAL A 65 48.28 14.36 -21.00
C VAL A 65 47.86 15.21 -19.81
N SER A 66 46.57 15.23 -19.45
CA SER A 66 46.00 16.14 -18.45
C SER A 66 44.74 15.57 -17.78
N THR A 67 44.06 16.39 -16.98
CA THR A 67 42.73 16.08 -16.43
C THR A 67 41.59 16.73 -17.21
N ASP A 68 41.86 17.52 -18.25
CA ASP A 68 40.83 18.22 -19.03
C ASP A 68 40.12 17.28 -20.00
N TRP A 69 38.79 17.21 -19.89
CA TRP A 69 37.91 16.44 -20.76
C TRP A 69 38.14 16.70 -22.26
N ASN A 70 38.43 17.94 -22.63
CA ASN A 70 38.49 18.40 -24.02
C ASN A 70 39.87 18.19 -24.67
N THR A 71 40.85 17.67 -23.92
CA THR A 71 42.14 17.29 -24.48
C THR A 71 42.03 15.92 -25.14
N ALA A 72 41.90 15.89 -26.48
CA ALA A 72 41.69 14.68 -27.29
C ALA A 72 42.65 13.51 -26.98
N ALA A 73 43.91 13.80 -26.64
CA ALA A 73 44.91 12.79 -26.32
C ALA A 73 44.66 12.04 -24.98
N ASN A 74 43.80 12.58 -24.10
CA ASN A 74 43.36 11.88 -22.89
C ASN A 74 42.37 10.74 -23.16
N TRP A 75 41.94 10.56 -24.41
CA TRP A 75 41.01 9.52 -24.83
C TRP A 75 41.68 8.50 -25.75
N THR A 76 41.16 7.27 -25.74
CA THR A 76 41.52 6.20 -26.68
C THR A 76 40.23 5.70 -27.35
N PRO A 77 40.07 5.83 -28.68
CA PRO A 77 40.97 6.50 -29.63
C PRO A 77 41.11 8.01 -29.37
N ALA A 78 42.12 8.66 -29.94
CA ALA A 78 42.49 10.04 -29.62
C ALA A 78 41.59 11.09 -30.31
N ALA A 79 40.38 11.26 -29.80
CA ALA A 79 39.46 12.35 -30.11
C ALA A 79 38.59 12.67 -28.87
N VAL A 80 37.96 13.86 -28.84
CA VAL A 80 36.99 14.19 -27.78
C VAL A 80 35.66 13.51 -28.09
N PRO A 81 35.05 12.74 -27.17
CA PRO A 81 33.77 12.08 -27.41
C PRO A 81 32.63 13.05 -27.70
N ALA A 82 31.80 12.74 -28.70
CA ALA A 82 30.60 13.47 -29.05
C ALA A 82 29.34 12.91 -28.33
N SER A 83 28.19 13.56 -28.53
CA SER A 83 26.92 13.19 -27.87
C SER A 83 26.35 11.83 -28.26
N THR A 84 26.83 11.24 -29.36
CA THR A 84 26.48 9.90 -29.84
C THR A 84 27.44 8.82 -29.36
N ASP A 85 28.54 9.19 -28.72
CA ASP A 85 29.62 8.28 -28.39
C ASP A 85 29.50 7.66 -26.99
N ASP A 86 30.10 6.49 -26.85
CA ASP A 86 30.09 5.71 -25.62
C ASP A 86 31.38 5.97 -24.84
N ILE A 87 31.27 6.33 -23.56
CA ILE A 87 32.43 6.66 -22.73
C ILE A 87 32.64 5.65 -21.61
N THR A 88 33.89 5.22 -21.43
CA THR A 88 34.34 4.42 -20.29
C THR A 88 35.44 5.15 -19.54
N ILE A 89 35.25 5.31 -18.23
CA ILE A 89 36.28 5.76 -17.30
C ILE A 89 36.59 4.58 -16.36
N SER A 90 37.83 4.14 -16.37
CA SER A 90 38.35 3.02 -15.59
C SER A 90 39.64 3.41 -14.86
N THR A 91 40.29 2.46 -14.20
CA THR A 91 41.56 2.71 -13.50
C THR A 91 42.67 3.03 -14.51
N VAL A 92 43.18 4.25 -14.48
CA VAL A 92 44.35 4.70 -15.25
C VAL A 92 45.59 4.77 -14.36
N SER A 93 46.75 4.34 -14.87
CA SER A 93 48.00 4.26 -14.10
C SER A 93 48.53 5.60 -13.61
N VAL A 94 48.20 6.69 -14.32
CA VAL A 94 48.68 8.06 -14.01
C VAL A 94 47.79 8.83 -13.04
N ALA A 95 46.67 8.26 -12.59
CA ALA A 95 45.68 8.88 -11.68
C ALA A 95 45.12 10.27 -12.10
N ARG A 96 45.36 10.70 -13.33
CA ARG A 96 44.79 11.92 -13.92
C ARG A 96 43.37 11.62 -14.38
N TYR A 97 42.41 11.88 -13.49
CA TYR A 97 40.99 11.66 -13.73
C TYR A 97 40.31 12.87 -14.40
N PRO A 98 39.23 12.65 -15.17
CA PRO A 98 38.61 13.71 -15.95
C PRO A 98 37.89 14.77 -15.11
N VAL A 99 38.02 16.01 -15.55
CA VAL A 99 37.31 17.20 -15.08
C VAL A 99 36.54 17.81 -16.25
N LEU A 100 35.23 18.01 -16.10
CA LEU A 100 34.42 18.74 -17.07
C LEU A 100 34.69 20.25 -17.01
N ALA A 101 34.75 20.88 -18.18
CA ALA A 101 34.85 22.33 -18.34
C ALA A 101 33.60 22.98 -18.97
N ALA A 102 32.59 22.17 -19.32
CA ALA A 102 31.30 22.60 -19.86
C ALA A 102 30.23 21.53 -19.58
N ASN A 103 28.97 21.81 -19.90
CA ASN A 103 27.94 20.77 -19.97
C ASN A 103 28.26 19.80 -21.11
N THR A 104 28.22 18.51 -20.82
CA THR A 104 28.61 17.44 -21.76
C THR A 104 27.48 16.44 -21.90
N THR A 105 27.30 15.91 -23.11
CA THR A 105 26.35 14.84 -23.40
C THR A 105 27.11 13.66 -24.00
N THR A 106 26.72 12.43 -23.66
CA THR A 106 27.22 11.19 -24.26
C THR A 106 26.07 10.21 -24.49
N ASN A 107 26.34 9.13 -25.23
CA ASN A 107 25.39 8.02 -25.37
C ASN A 107 25.47 7.10 -24.14
N ASN A 108 26.25 6.03 -24.17
CA ASN A 108 26.47 5.19 -22.99
C ASN A 108 27.56 5.78 -22.06
N PHE A 109 27.48 5.49 -20.75
CA PHE A 109 28.50 5.88 -19.77
C PHE A 109 28.81 4.75 -18.79
N THR A 110 30.08 4.36 -18.71
CA THR A 110 30.60 3.41 -17.72
C THR A 110 31.62 4.08 -16.81
N LEU A 111 31.41 4.00 -15.49
CA LEU A 111 32.41 4.27 -14.48
C LEU A 111 32.74 2.97 -13.74
N SER A 112 34.02 2.61 -13.71
CA SER A 112 34.51 1.33 -13.18
C SER A 112 35.86 1.51 -12.50
N GLY A 113 36.23 0.53 -11.66
CA GLY A 113 37.48 0.57 -10.89
C GLY A 113 37.36 1.30 -9.54
N SER A 114 37.98 0.72 -8.51
CA SER A 114 38.12 1.39 -7.21
C SER A 114 39.15 2.52 -7.31
N GLY A 115 38.96 3.60 -6.54
CA GLY A 115 39.83 4.79 -6.56
C GLY A 115 39.64 5.71 -7.79
N VAL A 116 38.82 5.33 -8.76
CA VAL A 116 38.54 6.14 -9.96
C VAL A 116 37.65 7.33 -9.62
N SER A 117 37.90 8.48 -10.25
CA SER A 117 37.10 9.69 -10.06
C SER A 117 36.59 10.27 -11.39
N LEU A 118 35.50 11.03 -11.30
CA LEU A 118 35.02 11.97 -12.31
C LEU A 118 34.58 13.25 -11.58
N ASN A 119 35.12 14.39 -11.99
CA ASN A 119 34.74 15.70 -11.47
C ASN A 119 33.90 16.44 -12.52
N LEU A 120 32.64 16.70 -12.22
CA LEU A 120 31.72 17.35 -13.16
C LEU A 120 31.91 18.88 -13.21
N GLY A 121 32.85 19.47 -12.45
CA GLY A 121 33.24 20.88 -12.59
C GLY A 121 32.14 21.92 -12.33
N SER A 122 31.09 21.54 -11.59
CA SER A 122 29.76 22.20 -11.44
C SER A 122 28.80 22.07 -12.62
N PHE A 123 29.23 21.51 -13.75
CA PHE A 123 28.44 21.28 -14.95
C PHE A 123 27.54 20.04 -14.86
N THR A 124 26.82 19.78 -15.94
CA THR A 124 25.97 18.60 -16.12
C THR A 124 26.60 17.62 -17.10
N LEU A 125 26.74 16.36 -16.70
CA LEU A 125 26.92 15.24 -17.63
C LEU A 125 25.54 14.64 -17.93
N THR A 126 25.16 14.59 -19.21
CA THR A 126 23.93 13.96 -19.68
C THR A 126 24.22 12.68 -20.44
N CYS A 127 23.72 11.54 -19.95
CA CYS A 127 23.87 10.23 -20.59
C CYS A 127 22.53 9.83 -21.24
N ASN A 128 22.51 9.73 -22.57
CA ASN A 128 21.30 9.39 -23.35
C ASN A 128 21.03 7.88 -23.45
N GLY A 129 22.04 7.05 -23.16
CA GLY A 129 22.01 5.60 -23.26
C GLY A 129 22.15 4.91 -21.89
N THR A 130 22.74 3.72 -21.91
CA THR A 130 23.01 2.90 -20.73
C THR A 130 24.03 3.58 -19.83
N THR A 131 23.74 3.66 -18.52
CA THR A 131 24.67 4.15 -17.50
C THR A 131 24.99 3.05 -16.49
N ALA A 132 26.27 2.71 -16.33
CA ALA A 132 26.77 1.71 -15.41
C ALA A 132 27.89 2.30 -14.54
N ILE A 133 27.54 2.71 -13.31
CA ILE A 133 28.50 3.24 -12.34
C ILE A 133 28.76 2.16 -11.30
N THR A 134 29.68 1.24 -11.65
CA THR A 134 29.97 0.06 -10.84
C THR A 134 30.89 0.36 -9.66
N ALA A 135 31.77 1.36 -9.79
CA ALA A 135 32.70 1.79 -8.75
C ALA A 135 33.12 3.25 -8.98
N GLY A 136 34.01 3.78 -8.12
CA GLY A 136 34.56 5.13 -8.24
C GLY A 136 33.70 6.22 -7.61
N THR A 137 34.13 7.48 -7.75
CA THR A 137 33.50 8.66 -7.18
C THR A 137 33.15 9.69 -8.25
N ILE A 138 31.89 10.09 -8.34
CA ILE A 138 31.46 11.25 -9.13
C ILE A 138 31.29 12.45 -8.20
N SER A 139 31.80 13.62 -8.58
CA SER A 139 31.82 14.81 -7.72
C SER A 139 31.40 16.09 -8.45
N ASN A 140 30.95 17.09 -7.68
CA ASN A 140 30.80 18.50 -8.08
C ASN A 140 29.99 18.76 -9.36
N GLY A 141 28.67 18.65 -9.32
CA GLY A 141 27.81 19.02 -10.44
C GLY A 141 26.52 18.21 -10.48
N ASN A 142 26.03 17.94 -11.69
CA ASN A 142 24.80 17.19 -11.92
C ASN A 142 25.06 16.00 -12.86
N LEU A 143 24.70 14.79 -12.43
CA LEU A 143 24.61 13.63 -13.31
C LEU A 143 23.15 13.47 -13.74
N ARG A 144 22.90 13.54 -15.05
CA ARG A 144 21.58 13.36 -15.65
C ARG A 144 21.60 12.14 -16.55
N VAL A 145 20.78 11.14 -16.26
CA VAL A 145 20.62 9.94 -17.10
C VAL A 145 19.23 9.92 -17.69
N LEU A 146 19.13 9.74 -19.01
CA LEU A 146 17.88 9.74 -19.78
C LEU A 146 17.63 8.43 -20.56
N GLY A 147 18.58 7.49 -20.50
CA GLY A 147 18.62 6.35 -21.41
C GLY A 147 18.00 5.05 -20.90
N GLY A 148 18.21 3.99 -21.67
CA GLY A 148 17.50 2.72 -21.52
C GLY A 148 17.68 2.03 -20.17
N SER A 149 18.91 1.91 -19.68
CA SER A 149 19.23 1.17 -18.45
C SER A 149 20.20 1.93 -17.55
N THR A 150 19.92 1.96 -16.25
CA THR A 150 20.77 2.60 -15.23
C THR A 150 21.06 1.62 -14.09
N SER A 151 22.34 1.50 -13.70
CA SER A 151 22.80 0.69 -12.57
C SER A 151 23.90 1.38 -11.75
N PHE A 152 23.91 1.12 -10.44
CA PHE A 152 24.88 1.67 -9.49
C PHE A 152 25.41 0.58 -8.55
N GLY A 153 26.72 0.46 -8.45
CA GLY A 153 27.44 -0.47 -7.57
C GLY A 153 27.39 -1.93 -8.03
N SER A 154 28.02 -2.78 -7.24
CA SER A 154 28.00 -4.24 -7.39
C SER A 154 28.11 -4.91 -6.02
N ALA A 155 28.02 -6.23 -5.94
CA ALA A 155 28.13 -6.97 -4.68
C ALA A 155 29.43 -6.71 -3.89
N THR A 156 30.51 -6.24 -4.55
CA THR A 156 31.84 -6.04 -3.95
C THR A 156 32.38 -4.61 -4.06
N THR A 157 31.59 -3.66 -4.60
CA THR A 157 32.05 -2.30 -4.88
C THR A 157 31.09 -1.23 -4.38
N TYR A 158 31.65 -0.12 -3.91
CA TYR A 158 30.94 0.95 -3.19
C TYR A 158 31.15 2.31 -3.87
N PRO A 159 30.43 2.61 -4.97
CA PRO A 159 30.55 3.90 -5.63
C PRO A 159 29.96 5.04 -4.79
N VAL A 160 30.51 6.23 -4.99
CA VAL A 160 30.10 7.44 -4.27
C VAL A 160 29.63 8.51 -5.27
N ILE A 161 28.35 8.87 -5.19
CA ILE A 161 27.75 9.90 -6.03
C ILE A 161 27.64 11.19 -5.20
N ASN A 162 28.66 12.03 -5.27
CA ASN A 162 28.73 13.37 -4.67
C ASN A 162 28.40 14.47 -5.70
N ALA A 163 27.35 14.22 -6.48
CA ALA A 163 26.75 15.11 -7.46
C ALA A 163 25.23 14.93 -7.39
N ARG A 164 24.44 15.97 -7.72
CA ARG A 164 22.99 15.81 -7.81
C ARG A 164 22.68 14.79 -8.91
N LEU A 165 21.79 13.85 -8.63
CA LEU A 165 21.45 12.76 -9.54
C LEU A 165 20.00 12.88 -10.03
N THR A 166 19.82 12.92 -11.33
CA THR A 166 18.51 12.82 -11.99
C THR A 166 18.52 11.67 -12.99
N VAL A 167 17.73 10.62 -12.75
CA VAL A 167 17.57 9.47 -13.64
C VAL A 167 16.15 9.44 -14.17
N ALA A 168 16.00 9.28 -15.48
CA ALA A 168 14.75 8.91 -16.13
C ALA A 168 15.06 7.77 -17.12
N SER A 169 14.80 6.52 -16.73
CA SER A 169 15.21 5.33 -17.49
C SER A 169 14.13 4.27 -17.56
N LEU A 170 14.14 3.48 -18.64
CA LEU A 170 13.24 2.33 -18.78
C LEU A 170 13.54 1.31 -17.67
N VAL A 171 14.81 0.98 -17.50
CA VAL A 171 15.34 0.08 -16.47
C VAL A 171 16.16 0.88 -15.46
N ILE A 172 15.83 0.70 -14.17
CA ILE A 172 16.62 1.19 -13.05
C ILE A 172 16.81 0.00 -12.11
N SER A 173 17.90 -0.73 -12.32
CA SER A 173 18.15 -2.06 -11.77
C SER A 173 19.46 -2.12 -11.02
N ASN A 174 19.64 -3.17 -10.20
CA ASN A 174 20.92 -3.49 -9.54
C ASN A 174 21.54 -2.36 -8.70
N ILE A 175 20.78 -1.34 -8.29
CA ILE A 175 21.25 -0.29 -7.39
C ILE A 175 21.60 -0.95 -6.05
N GLN A 176 22.88 -0.94 -5.71
CA GLN A 176 23.38 -1.56 -4.50
C GLN A 176 24.67 -0.93 -4.00
N ASN A 177 24.94 -1.07 -2.70
CA ASN A 177 26.21 -0.67 -2.07
C ASN A 177 26.63 0.80 -2.35
N THR A 178 25.71 1.68 -2.78
CA THR A 178 26.05 3.02 -3.30
C THR A 178 25.75 4.11 -2.28
N THR A 179 26.67 5.06 -2.12
CA THR A 179 26.44 6.26 -1.30
C THR A 179 26.12 7.47 -2.17
N PHE A 180 24.91 8.01 -2.04
CA PHE A 180 24.46 9.24 -2.69
C PHE A 180 24.55 10.40 -1.67
N GLN A 181 25.47 11.35 -1.90
CA GLN A 181 25.71 12.48 -0.95
C GLN A 181 24.85 13.72 -1.23
N LYS A 182 24.09 13.73 -2.33
CA LYS A 182 23.34 14.87 -2.86
C LYS A 182 21.94 14.41 -3.31
N PRO A 183 21.00 15.33 -3.59
CA PRO A 183 19.62 14.95 -3.91
C PRO A 183 19.53 13.98 -5.08
N VAL A 184 18.65 13.00 -4.95
CA VAL A 184 18.40 11.94 -5.93
C VAL A 184 16.96 12.01 -6.43
N SER A 185 16.77 12.10 -7.74
CA SER A 185 15.48 11.92 -8.40
C SER A 185 15.58 10.76 -9.38
N MET A 186 14.75 9.72 -9.22
CA MET A 186 14.73 8.55 -10.10
C MET A 186 13.31 8.28 -10.59
N THR A 187 13.12 8.34 -11.91
CA THR A 187 11.85 8.04 -12.58
C THR A 187 12.00 6.81 -13.45
N ARG A 188 11.27 5.72 -13.12
CA ARG A 188 11.28 4.49 -13.91
C ARG A 188 10.12 4.44 -14.89
N THR A 189 10.44 4.28 -16.18
CA THR A 189 9.50 4.36 -17.30
C THR A 189 9.22 3.03 -18.02
N GLY A 190 10.00 1.96 -17.75
CA GLY A 190 9.91 0.68 -18.47
C GLY A 190 8.79 -0.25 -17.99
N GLY A 191 8.53 -1.32 -18.76
CA GLY A 191 7.29 -2.12 -18.68
C GLY A 191 7.26 -3.33 -17.74
N TYR A 192 8.40 -3.79 -17.21
CA TYR A 192 8.57 -5.11 -16.58
C TYR A 192 8.89 -5.03 -15.08
N ASP A 193 8.66 -6.09 -14.31
CA ASP A 193 9.10 -6.17 -12.92
C ASP A 193 10.62 -5.97 -12.80
N GLU A 194 11.06 -5.19 -11.82
CA GLU A 194 12.45 -4.78 -11.66
C GLU A 194 12.87 -4.71 -10.19
N SER A 195 14.18 -4.88 -9.92
CA SER A 195 14.72 -4.89 -8.55
C SER A 195 16.08 -4.21 -8.40
N ALA A 196 16.21 -3.43 -7.33
CA ALA A 196 17.47 -2.99 -6.75
C ALA A 196 17.79 -3.83 -5.50
N ASN A 197 19.05 -4.22 -5.33
CA ASN A 197 19.44 -5.17 -4.27
C ASN A 197 19.50 -4.51 -2.89
N GLY A 198 19.83 -3.21 -2.83
CA GLY A 198 19.85 -2.42 -1.60
C GLY A 198 21.24 -2.21 -1.00
N ASN A 199 21.31 -1.90 0.30
CA ASN A 199 22.52 -1.42 0.98
C ASN A 199 23.01 -0.05 0.45
N ASN A 200 22.09 0.81 0.04
CA ASN A 200 22.40 2.17 -0.41
C ASN A 200 22.21 3.18 0.73
N ILE A 201 23.04 4.22 0.74
CA ILE A 201 22.98 5.30 1.71
C ILE A 201 22.65 6.60 0.98
N TYR A 202 21.46 7.15 1.22
CA TYR A 202 21.01 8.42 0.69
C TYR A 202 21.15 9.49 1.76
N GLN A 203 22.16 10.36 1.65
CA GLN A 203 22.46 11.39 2.65
C GLN A 203 21.52 12.60 2.60
N ASP A 204 20.90 12.82 1.44
CA ASP A 204 20.04 13.96 1.14
C ASP A 204 18.67 13.44 0.65
N SER A 205 17.78 14.36 0.28
CA SER A 205 16.45 14.11 -0.26
C SER A 205 16.42 13.14 -1.45
N VAL A 206 15.39 12.29 -1.47
CA VAL A 206 15.16 11.29 -2.51
C VAL A 206 13.73 11.41 -3.03
N SER A 207 13.57 11.36 -4.35
CA SER A 207 12.28 11.28 -5.04
C SER A 207 12.27 10.07 -5.97
N LEU A 208 11.42 9.09 -5.68
CA LEU A 208 11.27 7.88 -6.50
C LEU A 208 9.89 7.91 -7.18
N SER A 209 9.86 7.86 -8.51
CA SER A 209 8.64 7.91 -9.30
C SER A 209 8.51 6.71 -10.24
N LEU A 210 7.40 5.98 -10.12
CA LEU A 210 7.00 4.96 -11.07
C LEU A 210 5.97 5.55 -12.05
N THR A 211 6.36 5.66 -13.32
CA THR A 211 5.48 6.05 -14.45
C THR A 211 5.32 4.91 -15.47
N GLY A 212 6.25 3.95 -15.47
CA GLY A 212 6.25 2.76 -16.32
C GLY A 212 5.27 1.65 -15.91
N GLY A 213 5.49 0.45 -16.45
CA GLY A 213 4.76 -0.77 -16.11
C GLY A 213 5.25 -1.48 -14.84
N LEU A 214 4.55 -2.58 -14.54
CA LEU A 214 4.57 -3.46 -13.37
C LEU A 214 5.27 -2.94 -12.09
N ARG A 215 6.04 -3.78 -11.38
CA ARG A 215 6.58 -3.47 -10.04
C ARG A 215 8.05 -3.03 -10.09
N TRP A 216 8.40 -2.05 -9.28
CA TRP A 216 9.78 -1.66 -8.99
C TRP A 216 10.07 -1.86 -7.51
N THR A 217 11.02 -2.74 -7.20
CA THR A 217 11.37 -3.13 -5.83
C THR A 217 12.75 -2.59 -5.45
N LEU A 218 12.84 -1.86 -4.34
CA LEU A 218 14.10 -1.43 -3.71
C LEU A 218 14.35 -2.24 -2.43
N ALA A 219 15.60 -2.18 -1.93
CA ALA A 219 16.07 -2.94 -0.77
C ALA A 219 15.81 -4.47 -0.84
N ARG A 220 15.84 -5.08 -2.03
CA ARG A 220 15.38 -6.48 -2.24
C ARG A 220 16.06 -7.49 -1.32
N TYR A 221 17.36 -7.35 -1.09
CA TYR A 221 18.17 -8.25 -0.26
C TYR A 221 18.73 -7.56 0.98
N TYR A 222 19.07 -6.28 0.88
CA TYR A 222 19.71 -5.50 1.94
C TYR A 222 18.99 -4.17 2.17
N ALA A 223 18.98 -3.69 3.40
CA ALA A 223 18.30 -2.46 3.78
C ALA A 223 18.88 -1.22 3.08
N ASP A 224 18.03 -0.32 2.59
CA ASP A 224 18.45 1.03 2.21
C ASP A 224 18.34 2.00 3.40
N THR A 225 19.18 3.03 3.44
CA THR A 225 19.18 4.06 4.50
C THR A 225 18.90 5.43 3.89
N PHE A 226 17.78 6.06 4.29
CA PHE A 226 17.33 7.35 3.81
C PHE A 226 17.49 8.42 4.91
N ASN A 227 18.61 9.15 4.90
CA ASN A 227 18.91 10.21 5.87
C ASN A 227 18.20 11.53 5.56
N GLY A 228 17.96 11.82 4.27
CA GLY A 228 17.08 12.90 3.85
C GLY A 228 15.60 12.48 3.74
N PRO A 229 14.69 13.43 3.44
CA PRO A 229 13.28 13.12 3.15
C PRO A 229 13.12 12.23 1.92
N LEU A 230 12.16 11.31 1.96
CA LEU A 230 11.84 10.40 0.86
C LEU A 230 10.42 10.66 0.34
N THR A 231 10.32 11.05 -0.93
CA THR A 231 9.06 11.16 -1.66
C THR A 231 8.87 9.95 -2.57
N LEU A 232 7.71 9.30 -2.46
CA LEU A 232 7.34 8.15 -3.27
C LEU A 232 6.11 8.46 -4.10
N THR A 233 6.22 8.20 -5.41
CA THR A 233 5.20 8.56 -6.39
C THR A 233 4.86 7.35 -7.25
N VAL A 234 3.58 7.00 -7.34
CA VAL A 234 3.06 6.06 -8.34
C VAL A 234 2.04 6.82 -9.18
N ASN A 235 2.43 7.19 -10.39
CA ASN A 235 1.64 8.05 -11.28
C ASN A 235 0.71 7.27 -12.22
N LYS A 236 0.82 5.94 -12.26
CA LYS A 236 0.08 5.07 -13.19
C LYS A 236 -1.09 4.36 -12.47
N PRO A 237 -2.35 4.48 -12.97
CA PRO A 237 -3.51 3.80 -12.40
C PRO A 237 -3.38 2.27 -12.44
N GLY A 238 -3.56 1.61 -11.30
CA GLY A 238 -3.77 0.16 -11.20
C GLY A 238 -2.88 -0.55 -10.18
N VAL A 239 -3.45 -1.52 -9.46
CA VAL A 239 -2.78 -2.21 -8.33
C VAL A 239 -1.60 -3.11 -8.72
N SER A 240 -1.48 -3.48 -9.99
CA SER A 240 -0.31 -4.21 -10.52
C SER A 240 0.92 -3.33 -10.72
N TYR A 241 0.80 -2.00 -10.57
CA TYR A 241 1.89 -1.04 -10.68
C TYR A 241 2.37 -0.67 -9.29
N GLY A 242 3.45 -1.32 -8.84
CA GLY A 242 3.89 -1.27 -7.45
C GLY A 242 5.24 -0.59 -7.27
N LEU A 243 5.34 0.38 -6.36
CA LEU A 243 6.61 0.84 -5.81
C LEU A 243 6.80 0.20 -4.43
N VAL A 244 7.76 -0.71 -4.32
CA VAL A 244 8.01 -1.52 -3.13
C VAL A 244 9.36 -1.15 -2.54
N ILE A 245 9.40 -0.83 -1.24
CA ILE A 245 10.65 -0.69 -0.48
C ILE A 245 10.63 -1.70 0.66
N ASN A 246 11.48 -2.71 0.54
CA ASN A 246 11.71 -3.70 1.58
C ASN A 246 12.50 -3.09 2.74
N THR A 247 12.63 -3.85 3.85
CA THR A 247 13.17 -3.45 5.16
C THR A 247 14.25 -2.36 5.11
N SER A 248 13.88 -1.09 5.24
CA SER A 248 14.78 0.06 5.11
C SER A 248 14.70 1.00 6.32
N GLN A 249 15.69 1.87 6.50
CA GLN A 249 15.74 2.86 7.57
C GLN A 249 15.35 4.26 7.04
N TYR A 250 14.28 4.83 7.59
CA TYR A 250 13.79 6.16 7.24
C TYR A 250 14.19 7.15 8.36
N ASN A 251 15.33 7.80 8.14
CA ASN A 251 15.93 8.80 9.01
C ASN A 251 15.47 10.24 8.65
N GLY A 252 14.77 10.42 7.52
CA GLY A 252 14.02 11.63 7.16
C GLY A 252 12.49 11.43 7.16
N ASN A 253 11.74 12.45 6.72
CA ASN A 253 10.28 12.39 6.59
C ASN A 253 9.86 11.61 5.33
N LEU A 254 8.71 10.94 5.40
CA LEU A 254 8.10 10.20 4.28
C LEU A 254 6.89 10.95 3.71
N LEU A 255 6.86 11.10 2.38
CA LEU A 255 5.72 11.65 1.64
C LEU A 255 5.30 10.67 0.53
N LEU A 256 4.05 10.21 0.56
CA LEU A 256 3.49 9.34 -0.46
C LEU A 256 2.57 10.17 -1.36
N ASN A 257 3.05 10.59 -2.54
CA ASN A 257 2.33 11.57 -3.35
C ASN A 257 2.70 11.55 -4.85
N PRO A 258 1.72 11.39 -5.78
CA PRO A 258 0.44 10.74 -5.57
C PRO A 258 0.56 9.21 -5.42
N ILE A 259 -0.50 8.59 -4.91
CA ILE A 259 -0.70 7.13 -4.92
C ILE A 259 -1.77 6.77 -5.96
N ARG A 260 -1.38 6.29 -7.14
CA ARG A 260 -2.29 5.77 -8.18
C ARG A 260 -2.13 4.26 -8.46
N GLY A 261 -1.35 3.55 -7.65
CA GLY A 261 -1.14 2.09 -7.76
C GLY A 261 -0.83 1.48 -6.40
N GLU A 262 0.00 0.43 -6.35
CA GLU A 262 0.52 -0.10 -5.08
C GLU A 262 1.72 0.72 -4.60
N ILE A 263 1.71 1.15 -3.35
CA ILE A 263 2.92 1.47 -2.59
C ILE A 263 3.03 0.47 -1.44
N ARG A 264 4.18 -0.19 -1.31
CA ARG A 264 4.47 -1.12 -0.21
C ARG A 264 5.74 -0.71 0.52
N LEU A 265 5.67 -0.56 1.83
CA LEU A 265 6.79 -0.11 2.66
C LEU A 265 7.05 -1.06 3.82
N SER A 266 8.34 -1.34 4.05
CA SER A 266 8.83 -2.13 5.18
C SER A 266 10.00 -1.43 5.86
N GLY A 267 10.27 -1.75 7.13
CA GLY A 267 11.40 -1.19 7.89
C GLY A 267 10.99 -0.11 8.89
N THR A 268 11.91 0.79 9.24
CA THR A 268 11.80 1.62 10.46
C THR A 268 11.77 3.11 10.16
N LEU A 269 10.67 3.78 10.51
CA LEU A 269 10.58 5.23 10.59
C LEU A 269 11.05 5.71 11.96
N THR A 270 12.07 6.56 11.98
CA THR A 270 12.72 7.01 13.22
C THR A 270 11.91 8.04 14.01
N THR A 271 12.40 8.35 15.22
CA THR A 271 11.80 9.34 16.12
C THR A 271 11.71 10.72 15.47
N ASN A 272 10.64 11.47 15.81
CA ASN A 272 10.40 12.84 15.35
C ASN A 272 10.31 13.00 13.81
N ARG A 273 9.93 11.93 13.10
CA ARG A 273 9.61 11.95 11.66
C ARG A 273 8.12 11.84 11.41
N THR A 274 7.70 12.28 10.23
CA THR A 274 6.31 12.21 9.76
C THR A 274 6.20 11.22 8.59
N LEU A 275 5.09 10.48 8.54
CA LEU A 275 4.60 9.82 7.34
C LEU A 275 3.33 10.54 6.87
N GLN A 276 3.38 11.13 5.69
CA GLN A 276 2.30 11.92 5.10
C GLN A 276 1.78 11.28 3.82
N ILE A 277 0.46 11.25 3.68
CA ILE A 277 -0.24 10.90 2.45
C ILE A 277 -0.58 12.20 1.73
N GLY A 278 -0.20 12.29 0.45
CA GLY A 278 -0.59 13.39 -0.44
C GLY A 278 -1.87 13.05 -1.21
N GLN A 279 -1.84 13.25 -2.52
CA GLN A 279 -2.97 12.91 -3.38
C GLN A 279 -3.10 11.40 -3.59
N VAL A 280 -4.33 10.91 -3.68
CA VAL A 280 -4.66 9.53 -4.09
C VAL A 280 -5.45 9.53 -5.40
N GLY A 281 -5.30 8.47 -6.21
CA GLY A 281 -6.05 8.27 -7.45
C GLY A 281 -7.31 7.42 -7.29
N ASP A 282 -7.84 6.92 -8.41
CA ASP A 282 -9.08 6.13 -8.42
C ASP A 282 -8.87 4.65 -8.05
N GLN A 283 -7.67 4.13 -8.27
CA GLN A 283 -7.24 2.79 -7.85
C GLN A 283 -5.91 2.93 -7.11
N TYR A 284 -5.84 2.47 -5.86
CA TYR A 284 -4.61 2.51 -5.08
C TYR A 284 -4.59 1.43 -4.00
N THR A 285 -3.40 1.02 -3.60
CA THR A 285 -3.17 0.19 -2.42
C THR A 285 -1.98 0.74 -1.66
N LEU A 286 -2.14 1.04 -0.37
CA LEU A 286 -1.03 1.26 0.54
C LEU A 286 -0.87 0.01 1.42
N THR A 287 0.30 -0.63 1.36
CA THR A 287 0.66 -1.69 2.30
C THR A 287 1.84 -1.26 3.15
N LEU A 288 1.67 -1.28 4.47
CA LEU A 288 2.78 -1.24 5.41
C LEU A 288 3.00 -2.68 5.90
N SER A 289 4.19 -3.24 5.70
CA SER A 289 4.52 -4.63 6.03
C SER A 289 5.81 -4.70 6.83
N ASN A 290 5.80 -5.27 8.04
CA ASN A 290 6.94 -5.23 8.98
C ASN A 290 7.46 -3.78 9.18
N PHE A 291 6.53 -2.83 9.30
CA PHE A 291 6.84 -1.40 9.42
C PHE A 291 6.79 -0.93 10.88
N SER A 292 7.89 -0.37 11.38
CA SER A 292 7.99 0.13 12.75
C SER A 292 8.14 1.65 12.75
N SER A 293 7.19 2.36 13.35
CA SER A 293 7.23 3.81 13.48
C SER A 293 7.56 4.23 14.91
N LEU A 294 8.84 4.54 15.15
CA LEU A 294 9.38 4.99 16.43
C LEU A 294 9.01 6.44 16.76
N THR A 295 8.45 7.19 15.82
CA THR A 295 7.92 8.53 16.09
C THR A 295 6.73 8.45 17.05
N GLN A 296 6.69 9.36 18.03
CA GLN A 296 5.51 9.57 18.88
C GLN A 296 4.52 10.57 18.27
N GLN A 297 4.87 11.18 17.13
CA GLN A 297 3.97 12.07 16.40
C GLN A 297 2.78 11.30 15.83
N PRO A 298 1.60 11.93 15.72
CA PRO A 298 0.48 11.47 14.92
C PRO A 298 0.87 10.91 13.55
N ILE A 299 0.34 9.74 13.20
CA ILE A 299 0.37 9.21 11.83
C ILE A 299 -1.07 9.17 11.29
N ALA A 300 -1.30 9.97 10.25
CA ALA A 300 -2.55 9.98 9.50
C ALA A 300 -2.38 9.16 8.20
N LEU A 301 -2.86 7.93 8.22
CA LEU A 301 -3.04 7.07 7.04
C LEU A 301 -4.48 7.27 6.52
N GLU A 302 -4.79 8.51 6.16
CA GLU A 302 -6.11 8.90 5.64
C GLU A 302 -6.12 8.75 4.12
N LEU A 303 -6.82 7.73 3.63
CA LEU A 303 -6.96 7.42 2.21
C LEU A 303 -8.42 7.62 1.81
N PRO A 304 -8.79 8.82 1.31
CA PRO A 304 -10.17 9.15 1.02
C PRO A 304 -10.72 8.36 -0.18
N LEU A 305 -12.05 8.27 -0.23
CA LEU A 305 -12.77 7.70 -1.38
C LEU A 305 -12.47 8.53 -2.66
N PRO A 306 -12.17 7.89 -3.79
CA PRO A 306 -12.12 8.57 -5.08
C PRO A 306 -13.49 9.17 -5.42
N THR A 307 -13.50 10.43 -5.82
CA THR A 307 -14.73 11.14 -6.19
C THR A 307 -15.32 10.56 -7.47
N GLY A 308 -16.51 9.97 -7.38
CA GLY A 308 -17.32 9.55 -8.54
C GLY A 308 -17.21 8.08 -8.95
N THR A 309 -16.45 7.23 -8.24
CA THR A 309 -16.34 5.80 -8.59
C THR A 309 -17.50 4.96 -8.05
N THR A 310 -18.13 4.18 -8.93
CA THR A 310 -19.06 3.12 -8.56
C THR A 310 -18.33 1.89 -8.02
N VAL A 311 -18.70 1.51 -6.79
CA VAL A 311 -18.54 0.19 -6.14
C VAL A 311 -17.76 -0.88 -6.94
N ASN A 312 -16.42 -0.89 -6.77
CA ASN A 312 -15.49 -2.04 -6.88
C ASN A 312 -14.01 -1.62 -7.08
N GLY A 313 -13.73 -0.35 -7.40
CA GLY A 313 -12.35 0.17 -7.57
C GLY A 313 -11.68 0.77 -6.33
N GLY A 314 -12.40 0.89 -5.20
CA GLY A 314 -11.97 1.69 -4.05
C GLY A 314 -10.70 1.17 -3.37
N GLY A 315 -9.79 2.08 -3.04
CA GLY A 315 -8.45 1.72 -2.60
C GLY A 315 -8.34 1.12 -1.20
N ALA A 316 -7.23 0.41 -0.98
CA ALA A 316 -7.00 -0.43 0.19
C ALA A 316 -5.82 0.05 1.06
N LEU A 317 -5.96 -0.16 2.37
CA LEU A 317 -4.90 -0.04 3.37
C LEU A 317 -4.68 -1.39 4.05
N SER A 318 -3.50 -1.98 3.87
CA SER A 318 -3.07 -3.18 4.59
C SER A 318 -1.96 -2.83 5.59
N LEU A 319 -2.15 -3.21 6.84
CA LEU A 319 -1.16 -3.09 7.90
C LEU A 319 -0.75 -4.50 8.35
N GLU A 320 0.47 -4.91 8.05
CA GLU A 320 0.98 -6.26 8.29
C GLU A 320 2.20 -6.20 9.20
N ASN A 321 2.15 -6.85 10.36
CA ASN A 321 3.22 -6.89 11.37
C ASN A 321 3.77 -5.49 11.74
N CYS A 322 2.91 -4.47 11.80
CA CYS A 322 3.31 -3.09 12.01
C CYS A 322 3.38 -2.72 13.50
N VAL A 323 4.25 -1.77 13.84
CA VAL A 323 4.44 -1.27 15.21
C VAL A 323 4.35 0.25 15.22
N PHE A 324 3.48 0.81 16.04
CA PHE A 324 3.26 2.25 16.10
C PHE A 324 3.42 2.79 17.53
N TYR A 325 4.39 3.69 17.72
CA TYR A 325 4.66 4.37 18.98
C TYR A 325 3.91 5.70 19.16
N GLY A 326 3.41 6.29 18.07
CA GLY A 326 2.54 7.46 18.04
C GLY A 326 1.05 7.11 18.02
N ASP A 327 0.19 8.13 18.16
CA ASP A 327 -1.24 8.00 17.87
C ASP A 327 -1.43 7.70 16.36
N VAL A 328 -2.28 6.74 16.01
CA VAL A 328 -2.54 6.34 14.60
C VAL A 328 -3.99 6.61 14.24
N ARG A 329 -4.21 7.22 13.07
CA ARG A 329 -5.51 7.26 12.40
C ARG A 329 -5.38 6.61 11.03
N ALA A 330 -6.10 5.52 10.82
CA ALA A 330 -6.14 4.76 9.57
C ALA A 330 -7.56 4.78 9.00
N TRP A 331 -7.72 5.33 7.80
CA TRP A 331 -8.99 5.39 7.09
C TRP A 331 -8.77 4.92 5.65
N ALA A 332 -9.51 3.89 5.22
CA ALA A 332 -9.62 3.48 3.82
C ALA A 332 -11.01 2.91 3.49
N TYR A 333 -11.29 2.70 2.21
CA TYR A 333 -12.48 1.94 1.76
C TYR A 333 -12.36 0.45 2.17
N GLN A 334 -11.19 -0.14 1.95
CA GLN A 334 -10.80 -1.42 2.52
C GLN A 334 -9.67 -1.21 3.53
N LEU A 335 -9.91 -1.54 4.80
CA LEU A 335 -8.89 -1.53 5.85
C LEU A 335 -8.69 -2.96 6.37
N ALA A 336 -7.45 -3.43 6.32
CA ALA A 336 -7.02 -4.70 6.90
C ALA A 336 -5.81 -4.47 7.82
N TYR A 337 -5.78 -5.17 8.96
CA TYR A 337 -4.63 -5.14 9.85
C TYR A 337 -4.36 -6.52 10.48
N LYS A 338 -3.09 -6.89 10.56
CA LYS A 338 -2.60 -8.22 10.95
C LYS A 338 -1.29 -8.09 11.71
N GLY A 339 -1.15 -8.76 12.85
CA GLY A 339 0.11 -8.77 13.62
C GLY A 339 0.50 -7.40 14.18
N CYS A 340 -0.44 -6.45 14.29
CA CYS A 340 -0.11 -5.04 14.53
C CYS A 340 -0.11 -4.65 16.02
N THR A 341 0.85 -3.83 16.43
CA THR A 341 0.95 -3.29 17.81
C THR A 341 0.80 -1.77 17.82
N PHE A 342 -0.13 -1.27 18.61
CA PHE A 342 -0.42 0.16 18.81
C PHE A 342 -0.15 0.53 20.27
N TYR A 343 0.90 1.32 20.53
CA TYR A 343 1.27 1.73 21.89
C TYR A 343 0.45 2.91 22.43
N ARG A 344 -0.15 3.70 21.54
CA ARG A 344 -1.01 4.85 21.85
C ARG A 344 -2.35 4.70 21.15
N ARG A 345 -3.15 5.77 21.16
CA ARG A 345 -4.51 5.77 20.61
C ARG A 345 -4.54 5.35 19.13
N ALA A 346 -5.45 4.45 18.79
CA ALA A 346 -5.68 4.00 17.43
C ALA A 346 -7.11 4.33 16.98
N ILE A 347 -7.24 4.93 15.81
CA ILE A 347 -8.51 5.17 15.14
C ILE A 347 -8.50 4.37 13.84
N LEU A 348 -9.38 3.38 13.74
CA LEU A 348 -9.46 2.45 12.61
C LEU A 348 -10.83 2.60 11.93
N GLN A 349 -10.86 3.21 10.75
CA GLN A 349 -12.09 3.51 10.02
C GLN A 349 -12.14 2.79 8.67
N LYS A 350 -13.16 1.95 8.49
CA LYS A 350 -13.52 1.35 7.21
C LYS A 350 -14.76 2.05 6.67
N THR A 351 -14.61 2.87 5.63
CA THR A 351 -15.78 3.52 4.99
C THR A 351 -16.44 2.59 3.99
N THR A 352 -17.53 1.97 4.39
CA THR A 352 -18.57 1.50 3.46
C THR A 352 -19.38 2.69 2.94
N TRP A 353 -19.86 2.58 1.70
CA TRP A 353 -20.62 3.61 0.99
C TRP A 353 -21.84 4.10 1.80
N VAL A 354 -22.02 5.42 1.94
CA VAL A 354 -23.29 5.99 2.42
C VAL A 354 -24.23 6.06 1.21
N VAL A 355 -25.21 5.16 1.15
CA VAL A 355 -26.28 5.25 0.16
C VAL A 355 -27.20 6.40 0.55
N GLY A 356 -27.25 7.46 -0.27
CA GLY A 356 -28.29 8.49 -0.16
C GLY A 356 -28.09 9.51 0.97
N GLY A 357 -26.89 10.10 1.06
CA GLY A 357 -26.63 11.24 1.95
C GLY A 357 -25.29 11.89 1.61
N ALA A 358 -25.15 13.20 1.86
CA ALA A 358 -23.89 13.92 1.66
C ALA A 358 -22.75 13.29 2.49
N PRO A 359 -21.46 13.47 2.12
CA PRO A 359 -20.33 12.93 2.88
C PRO A 359 -20.19 13.59 4.25
N GLY A 360 -20.91 13.04 5.24
CA GLY A 360 -20.87 13.48 6.63
C GLY A 360 -22.00 12.87 7.47
N THR A 361 -21.65 12.37 8.67
CA THR A 361 -22.45 12.28 9.92
C THR A 361 -21.98 11.16 10.85
N ALA A 362 -21.08 10.27 10.42
CA ALA A 362 -20.19 9.55 11.33
C ALA A 362 -18.79 10.20 11.33
N LYS A 363 -18.72 11.46 11.78
CA LYS A 363 -17.43 12.06 12.16
C LYS A 363 -16.91 11.23 13.33
N VAL A 364 -15.89 10.40 13.09
CA VAL A 364 -15.14 9.78 14.19
C VAL A 364 -14.62 10.91 15.09
N PRO A 365 -14.63 10.76 16.43
CA PRO A 365 -14.17 11.80 17.33
C PRO A 365 -12.83 12.38 16.88
N ASP A 366 -12.80 13.70 16.74
CA ASP A 366 -11.62 14.40 16.28
C ASP A 366 -10.50 14.29 17.32
N TRP A 367 -9.27 14.64 16.91
CA TRP A 367 -8.09 14.72 17.78
C TRP A 367 -8.34 15.54 19.06
N SER A 368 -9.34 16.43 19.04
CA SER A 368 -9.76 17.33 20.11
C SER A 368 -10.40 16.67 21.33
N THR A 369 -10.70 15.36 21.32
CA THR A 369 -11.03 14.66 22.58
C THR A 369 -9.75 14.53 23.41
N SER A 370 -9.74 15.23 24.55
CA SER A 370 -8.61 15.43 25.45
C SER A 370 -8.16 14.13 26.12
N TRP A 371 -7.39 13.33 25.38
CA TRP A 371 -6.62 12.22 25.93
C TRP A 371 -5.21 12.72 26.25
N THR A 372 -4.94 12.94 27.53
CA THR A 372 -3.58 13.00 28.03
C THR A 372 -2.98 11.57 27.97
N PRO A 373 -1.81 11.37 27.34
CA PRO A 373 -1.20 10.05 27.34
C PRO A 373 -0.86 9.61 28.78
N PRO A 374 -0.81 8.29 29.06
CA PRO A 374 -0.28 7.81 30.32
C PRO A 374 1.14 8.35 30.52
N SER A 375 1.42 8.86 31.72
CA SER A 375 2.67 9.56 32.06
C SER A 375 3.92 8.67 31.90
N SER A 376 3.73 7.35 31.93
CA SER A 376 4.67 6.36 31.43
C SER A 376 4.06 5.64 30.23
N VAL A 377 4.57 5.91 29.03
CA VAL A 377 4.48 4.94 27.92
C VAL A 377 5.19 3.67 28.41
N PRO A 378 4.62 2.46 28.24
CA PRO A 378 5.37 1.23 28.49
C PRO A 378 6.71 1.30 27.76
N THR A 379 7.82 1.03 28.46
CA THR A 379 9.15 1.05 27.83
C THR A 379 9.10 0.24 26.54
N PRO A 380 9.53 0.80 25.40
CA PRO A 380 9.45 0.13 24.10
C PRO A 380 9.88 -1.33 24.20
N ILE A 381 8.93 -2.26 24.04
CA ILE A 381 9.27 -3.69 24.07
C ILE A 381 10.02 -3.96 22.78
N PRO A 382 11.33 -4.30 22.83
CA PRO A 382 12.06 -4.65 21.63
C PRO A 382 11.44 -5.94 21.10
N ASN A 383 11.01 -5.93 19.84
CA ASN A 383 10.23 -7.00 19.21
C ASN A 383 8.88 -7.26 19.92
N PRO A 384 7.84 -6.43 19.68
CA PRO A 384 6.51 -6.73 20.20
C PRO A 384 6.00 -8.06 19.64
N VAL A 385 5.26 -8.78 20.48
CA VAL A 385 4.83 -10.17 20.22
C VAL A 385 3.74 -10.19 19.13
N THR A 386 4.15 -10.36 17.88
CA THR A 386 3.23 -10.47 16.72
C THR A 386 2.59 -11.85 16.59
N THR A 387 3.13 -12.85 17.28
CA THR A 387 2.61 -14.22 17.40
C THR A 387 2.60 -14.66 18.86
N GLY A 388 1.45 -15.08 19.37
CA GLY A 388 1.32 -15.62 20.72
C GLY A 388 2.10 -16.92 20.90
N SER A 389 2.26 -17.36 22.15
CA SER A 389 2.88 -18.66 22.49
C SER A 389 2.10 -19.87 21.96
N ASP A 390 0.86 -19.65 21.51
CA ASP A 390 -0.02 -20.59 20.82
C ASP A 390 0.11 -20.53 19.27
N GLY A 391 1.06 -19.75 18.75
CA GLY A 391 1.25 -19.55 17.30
C GLY A 391 0.19 -18.65 16.64
N VAL A 392 -0.76 -18.11 17.41
CA VAL A 392 -1.83 -17.25 16.90
C VAL A 392 -1.28 -15.85 16.61
N ILE A 393 -1.64 -15.27 15.47
CA ILE A 393 -1.20 -13.92 15.11
C ILE A 393 -1.94 -12.89 15.96
N LEU A 394 -1.21 -11.96 16.59
CA LEU A 394 -1.75 -11.03 17.57
C LEU A 394 -1.83 -9.59 17.04
N ASN A 395 -2.99 -8.96 17.20
CA ASN A 395 -3.07 -7.51 17.31
C ASN A 395 -2.98 -7.13 18.79
N THR A 396 -2.20 -6.10 19.12
CA THR A 396 -2.07 -5.60 20.48
C THR A 396 -2.35 -4.11 20.54
N PHE A 397 -3.29 -3.70 21.39
CA PHE A 397 -3.67 -2.31 21.62
C PHE A 397 -3.40 -1.95 23.08
N TYR A 398 -2.33 -1.16 23.31
CA TYR A 398 -1.98 -0.65 24.65
C TYR A 398 -2.64 0.70 24.95
N GLY A 399 -2.94 1.50 23.92
CA GLY A 399 -3.74 2.72 24.04
C GLY A 399 -5.20 2.50 23.64
N PRO A 400 -6.06 3.51 23.85
CA PRO A 400 -7.49 3.37 23.56
C PRO A 400 -7.73 3.27 22.06
N VAL A 401 -8.71 2.48 21.65
CA VAL A 401 -9.02 2.26 20.23
C VAL A 401 -10.47 2.59 19.90
N ILE A 402 -10.65 3.33 18.81
CA ILE A 402 -11.96 3.57 18.20
C ILE A 402 -11.97 2.84 16.86
N ILE A 403 -12.99 2.00 16.65
CA ILE A 403 -13.16 1.29 15.40
C ILE A 403 -14.55 1.59 14.83
N ASN A 404 -14.59 2.08 13.59
CA ASN A 404 -15.81 2.50 12.92
C ASN A 404 -15.90 1.85 11.54
N GLY A 405 -16.92 1.01 11.33
CA GLY A 405 -17.13 0.33 10.07
C GLY A 405 -18.40 -0.50 10.07
N GLY A 406 -19.16 -0.42 8.97
CA GLY A 406 -20.43 -1.12 8.82
C GLY A 406 -20.34 -2.50 8.18
N GLY A 407 -21.31 -3.36 8.51
CA GLY A 407 -21.67 -4.57 7.77
C GLY A 407 -20.58 -5.61 7.55
N THR A 408 -19.46 -5.54 8.27
CA THR A 408 -18.32 -6.46 8.17
C THR A 408 -17.56 -6.57 9.49
N TRP A 409 -16.89 -7.69 9.67
CA TRP A 409 -16.14 -8.06 10.88
C TRP A 409 -14.97 -7.13 11.20
N ILE A 410 -14.68 -6.96 12.49
CA ILE A 410 -13.42 -6.40 13.00
C ILE A 410 -12.58 -7.58 13.43
N GLY A 411 -11.41 -7.75 12.81
CA GLY A 411 -10.53 -8.88 13.07
C GLY A 411 -9.94 -9.44 11.79
N GLY A 412 -8.90 -8.77 11.28
CA GLY A 412 -7.98 -9.37 10.33
C GLY A 412 -8.48 -9.54 8.90
N TRP A 413 -7.59 -10.14 8.11
CA TRP A 413 -7.91 -10.70 6.79
C TRP A 413 -8.95 -11.82 6.95
N SER A 414 -9.87 -11.95 6.00
CA SER A 414 -10.72 -13.15 5.94
C SER A 414 -9.86 -14.41 5.77
N GLY A 415 -9.96 -15.36 6.70
CA GLY A 415 -9.29 -16.66 6.61
C GLY A 415 -7.97 -16.82 7.40
N VAL A 416 -7.62 -15.91 8.30
CA VAL A 416 -6.48 -16.11 9.25
C VAL A 416 -6.92 -16.28 10.70
N ASN A 417 -6.28 -17.21 11.41
CA ASN A 417 -6.39 -17.36 12.86
C ASN A 417 -5.65 -16.19 13.52
N GLN A 418 -6.40 -15.24 14.06
CA GLN A 418 -5.91 -13.97 14.56
C GLN A 418 -6.72 -13.53 15.79
N ARG A 419 -6.02 -13.14 16.85
CA ARG A 419 -6.56 -12.62 18.12
C ARG A 419 -6.21 -11.15 18.27
N SER A 420 -7.14 -10.34 18.78
CA SER A 420 -6.86 -8.98 19.24
C SER A 420 -6.87 -8.92 20.78
N ILE A 421 -5.88 -8.24 21.36
CA ILE A 421 -5.80 -8.00 22.80
C ILE A 421 -5.87 -6.49 23.04
N PHE A 422 -6.85 -6.07 23.83
CA PHE A 422 -7.12 -4.67 24.15
C PHE A 422 -6.85 -4.43 25.65
N TYR A 423 -5.75 -3.75 25.95
CA TYR A 423 -5.34 -3.39 27.31
C TYR A 423 -6.03 -2.11 27.83
N ASP A 424 -6.54 -1.26 26.94
CA ASP A 424 -7.23 -0.01 27.27
C ASP A 424 -8.66 0.00 26.70
N GLU A 425 -9.33 1.16 26.73
CA GLU A 425 -10.72 1.31 26.31
C GLU A 425 -10.93 1.10 24.80
N VAL A 426 -11.98 0.36 24.45
CA VAL A 426 -12.39 0.08 23.08
C VAL A 426 -13.76 0.72 22.84
N THR A 427 -13.90 1.47 21.75
CA THR A 427 -15.21 1.89 21.22
C THR A 427 -15.40 1.28 19.84
N ILE A 428 -16.48 0.51 19.65
CA ILE A 428 -16.86 -0.03 18.33
C ILE A 428 -18.16 0.62 17.88
N ILE A 429 -18.15 1.17 16.67
CA ILE A 429 -19.28 1.86 16.04
C ILE A 429 -19.72 1.09 14.80
N ASN A 430 -20.96 0.59 14.80
CA ASN A 430 -21.63 0.00 13.62
C ASN A 430 -22.68 0.98 13.06
N PRO A 431 -22.30 1.87 12.12
CA PRO A 431 -23.22 2.87 11.57
C PRO A 431 -24.22 2.30 10.53
N THR A 432 -24.25 0.98 10.31
CA THR A 432 -25.08 0.34 9.28
C THR A 432 -26.05 -0.67 9.86
N ASN A 433 -27.10 -1.00 9.11
CA ASN A 433 -28.08 -2.01 9.54
C ASN A 433 -27.56 -3.46 9.49
N GLY A 434 -26.38 -3.71 8.90
CA GLY A 434 -25.78 -5.05 8.84
C GLY A 434 -25.17 -5.49 10.16
N THR A 435 -25.05 -6.80 10.36
CA THR A 435 -24.43 -7.39 11.56
C THR A 435 -22.97 -6.99 11.69
N PHE A 436 -22.63 -6.39 12.82
CA PHE A 436 -21.27 -6.22 13.27
C PHE A 436 -20.84 -7.43 14.10
N GLY A 437 -19.67 -8.02 13.85
CA GLY A 437 -19.21 -9.17 14.63
C GLY A 437 -17.81 -9.08 15.17
N ILE A 438 -17.67 -9.60 16.39
CA ILE A 438 -16.49 -9.54 17.26
C ILE A 438 -16.06 -10.97 17.59
N SER A 439 -14.76 -11.25 17.60
CA SER A 439 -14.20 -12.61 17.74
C SER A 439 -14.77 -13.62 16.75
N TYR A 440 -14.89 -13.25 15.47
CA TYR A 440 -15.46 -14.12 14.42
C TYR A 440 -14.46 -15.14 13.83
N SER A 441 -13.18 -15.06 14.19
CA SER A 441 -12.17 -16.07 13.85
C SER A 441 -12.23 -17.25 14.84
N ASN A 442 -11.50 -18.34 14.57
CA ASN A 442 -11.37 -19.47 15.51
C ASN A 442 -10.47 -19.16 16.73
N THR A 443 -10.17 -17.89 16.97
CA THR A 443 -9.25 -17.41 18.01
C THR A 443 -9.85 -16.22 18.72
N ALA A 444 -10.05 -16.33 20.03
CA ALA A 444 -10.79 -15.35 20.82
C ALA A 444 -10.05 -14.03 21.01
N ASP A 445 -10.75 -12.91 20.88
CA ASP A 445 -10.27 -11.60 21.34
C ASP A 445 -10.35 -11.49 22.88
N VAL A 446 -9.55 -10.57 23.43
CA VAL A 446 -9.45 -10.32 24.87
C VAL A 446 -9.62 -8.83 25.15
N PHE A 447 -10.58 -8.49 26.01
CA PHE A 447 -10.82 -7.13 26.51
C PHE A 447 -10.42 -7.05 27.98
N LEU A 448 -9.56 -6.09 28.34
CA LEU A 448 -9.01 -5.97 29.71
C LEU A 448 -9.43 -4.70 30.44
N LYS A 449 -10.23 -3.80 29.83
CA LYS A 449 -10.71 -2.58 30.49
C LYS A 449 -12.19 -2.25 30.23
N LYS A 450 -12.52 -1.56 29.13
CA LYS A 450 -13.89 -1.14 28.80
C LYS A 450 -14.16 -1.37 27.33
N LEU A 451 -15.32 -1.93 27.01
CA LEU A 451 -15.83 -2.04 25.65
C LEU A 451 -17.15 -1.27 25.55
N THR A 452 -17.16 -0.20 24.76
CA THR A 452 -18.37 0.55 24.42
C THR A 452 -18.82 0.15 23.02
N LEU A 453 -20.08 -0.28 22.88
CA LEU A 453 -20.69 -0.62 21.59
C LEU A 453 -21.74 0.44 21.22
N ALA A 454 -21.72 0.94 19.99
CA ALA A 454 -22.68 1.93 19.50
C ALA A 454 -23.15 1.58 18.08
N GLY A 455 -24.45 1.75 17.80
CA GLY A 455 -25.02 1.47 16.47
C GLY A 455 -25.89 0.22 16.42
N SER A 456 -26.02 -0.38 15.23
CA SER A 456 -26.91 -1.53 15.00
C SER A 456 -26.30 -2.87 15.45
N LEU A 457 -27.09 -3.93 15.29
CA LEU A 457 -26.84 -5.37 15.51
C LEU A 457 -25.36 -5.78 15.70
N PHE A 458 -25.03 -6.23 16.91
CA PHE A 458 -23.73 -6.80 17.27
C PHE A 458 -23.84 -8.31 17.56
N THR A 459 -22.80 -9.07 17.22
CA THR A 459 -22.69 -10.51 17.55
C THR A 459 -21.29 -10.89 18.00
N PHE A 460 -21.21 -11.77 19.00
CA PHE A 460 -19.97 -12.39 19.49
C PHE A 460 -19.99 -13.89 19.24
N GLY A 461 -18.82 -14.50 19.11
CA GLY A 461 -18.67 -15.95 19.32
C GLY A 461 -19.46 -16.84 18.36
N ASN A 462 -19.71 -16.41 17.13
CA ASN A 462 -20.38 -17.24 16.12
C ASN A 462 -19.46 -18.40 15.67
N SER A 463 -18.14 -18.16 15.60
CA SER A 463 -17.07 -19.17 15.43
C SER A 463 -16.82 -19.98 16.71
N GLY A 464 -15.88 -20.93 16.71
CA GLY A 464 -15.64 -21.84 17.84
C GLY A 464 -14.98 -21.22 19.09
N ALA A 465 -14.58 -19.95 19.07
CA ALA A 465 -13.75 -19.33 20.11
C ALA A 465 -14.56 -18.62 21.22
N ILE A 466 -13.98 -18.50 22.42
CA ILE A 466 -14.62 -17.86 23.60
C ILE A 466 -13.97 -16.50 23.92
N THR A 467 -14.63 -15.40 23.58
CA THR A 467 -14.18 -14.03 23.89
C THR A 467 -14.00 -13.85 25.41
N THR A 468 -12.85 -13.34 25.85
CA THR A 468 -12.57 -13.15 27.28
C THR A 468 -12.64 -11.68 27.69
N PHE A 469 -13.47 -11.37 28.67
CA PHE A 469 -13.49 -10.10 29.38
C PHE A 469 -12.79 -10.31 30.72
N GLY A 470 -11.69 -9.60 30.94
CA GLY A 470 -10.92 -9.62 32.19
C GLY A 470 -11.73 -9.22 33.42
N GLU A 471 -11.13 -9.30 34.61
CA GLU A 471 -11.79 -8.90 35.85
C GLU A 471 -12.17 -7.41 35.85
N GLY A 472 -13.37 -7.09 36.34
CA GLY A 472 -13.88 -5.71 36.39
C GLY A 472 -14.25 -5.08 35.04
N VAL A 473 -14.07 -5.78 33.92
CA VAL A 473 -14.24 -5.21 32.58
C VAL A 473 -15.71 -4.85 32.29
N VAL A 474 -15.93 -3.59 31.92
CA VAL A 474 -17.25 -3.02 31.67
C VAL A 474 -17.61 -3.15 30.18
N LEU A 475 -18.74 -3.79 29.90
CA LEU A 475 -19.43 -3.70 28.62
C LEU A 475 -20.48 -2.59 28.73
N GLN A 476 -20.25 -1.48 28.03
CA GLN A 476 -21.07 -0.28 28.08
C GLN A 476 -21.93 -0.14 26.83
N ASP A 477 -23.19 0.21 27.03
CA ASP A 477 -24.06 0.69 25.96
C ASP A 477 -23.68 2.12 25.54
N GLY A 478 -23.32 2.28 24.27
CA GLY A 478 -23.10 3.56 23.59
C GLY A 478 -24.24 3.94 22.64
N GLY A 479 -25.41 3.31 22.77
CA GLY A 479 -26.56 3.46 21.87
C GLY A 479 -26.71 2.27 20.92
N VAL A 480 -26.69 1.05 21.45
CA VAL A 480 -26.95 -0.18 20.69
C VAL A 480 -28.44 -0.33 20.41
N TYR A 481 -28.81 -0.41 19.14
CA TYR A 481 -30.17 -0.65 18.69
C TYR A 481 -30.27 -1.94 17.85
N ASN A 482 -31.51 -2.42 17.68
CA ASN A 482 -31.84 -3.73 17.12
C ASN A 482 -31.42 -4.90 18.03
N GLY A 483 -30.13 -5.28 18.09
CA GLY A 483 -29.74 -6.50 18.82
C GLY A 483 -28.28 -6.59 19.27
N LEU A 484 -28.05 -7.38 20.31
CA LEU A 484 -26.75 -7.70 20.87
C LEU A 484 -26.73 -9.17 21.27
N ASN A 485 -26.04 -9.99 20.46
CA ASN A 485 -25.91 -11.43 20.67
C ASN A 485 -24.61 -11.73 21.40
N LEU A 486 -24.70 -11.99 22.71
CA LEU A 486 -23.59 -12.40 23.56
C LEU A 486 -23.53 -13.94 23.62
N GLN A 487 -22.79 -14.53 22.68
CA GLN A 487 -22.53 -15.98 22.63
C GLN A 487 -21.03 -16.24 22.76
N LYS A 488 -20.66 -17.37 23.38
CA LYS A 488 -19.26 -17.77 23.65
C LYS A 488 -18.43 -16.59 24.22
N ILE A 489 -18.89 -16.02 25.33
CA ILE A 489 -18.20 -14.98 26.09
C ILE A 489 -17.96 -15.47 27.51
N ILE A 490 -16.80 -15.18 28.09
CA ILE A 490 -16.57 -15.33 29.52
C ILE A 490 -16.27 -13.99 30.20
N PHE A 491 -17.09 -13.64 31.19
CA PHE A 491 -16.87 -12.55 32.13
C PHE A 491 -16.13 -13.12 33.35
N LYS A 492 -14.81 -12.90 33.40
CA LYS A 492 -13.94 -13.53 34.41
C LYS A 492 -13.86 -12.82 35.76
N GLY A 493 -13.43 -13.55 36.77
CA GLY A 493 -13.13 -13.00 38.10
C GLY A 493 -14.37 -12.77 38.95
N THR A 494 -14.20 -12.04 40.05
CA THR A 494 -15.18 -11.96 41.15
C THR A 494 -15.92 -10.64 41.23
N THR A 495 -15.34 -9.57 40.67
CA THR A 495 -15.90 -8.21 40.68
C THR A 495 -17.30 -8.17 40.06
N ALA A 496 -18.31 -7.77 40.83
CA ALA A 496 -19.70 -7.67 40.39
C ALA A 496 -19.85 -6.70 39.19
N ARG A 497 -20.68 -7.08 38.21
CA ARG A 497 -20.87 -6.33 36.96
C ARG A 497 -22.31 -5.87 36.79
N GLN A 498 -22.47 -4.71 36.17
CA GLN A 498 -23.76 -4.20 35.73
C GLN A 498 -23.73 -3.94 34.22
N LEU A 499 -24.69 -4.52 33.50
CA LEU A 499 -25.01 -4.19 32.11
C LEU A 499 -26.34 -3.44 32.10
N THR A 500 -26.35 -2.24 31.52
CA THR A 500 -27.58 -1.46 31.34
C THR A 500 -27.64 -0.98 29.90
N PHE A 501 -28.76 -1.24 29.23
CA PHE A 501 -29.00 -0.89 27.84
C PHE A 501 -30.19 0.06 27.69
N GLY A 502 -30.06 1.01 26.77
CA GLY A 502 -31.09 1.96 26.36
C GLY A 502 -32.25 1.30 25.60
N SER A 503 -33.26 2.08 25.23
CA SER A 503 -34.65 1.62 25.06
C SER A 503 -34.96 0.57 23.97
N ASN A 504 -34.06 0.25 23.04
CA ASN A 504 -34.35 -0.58 21.86
C ASN A 504 -33.38 -1.77 21.62
N THR A 505 -32.57 -2.17 22.60
CA THR A 505 -31.67 -3.33 22.48
C THR A 505 -32.40 -4.66 22.71
N GLN A 506 -32.30 -5.60 21.77
CA GLN A 506 -32.59 -7.02 22.01
C GLN A 506 -31.32 -7.74 22.49
N LEU A 507 -31.22 -8.01 23.79
CA LEU A 507 -30.07 -8.69 24.37
C LEU A 507 -30.31 -10.19 24.42
N HIS A 508 -29.49 -10.96 23.68
CA HIS A 508 -29.46 -12.42 23.77
C HIS A 508 -28.21 -12.85 24.55
N LEU A 509 -28.42 -13.51 25.69
CA LEU A 509 -27.37 -14.23 26.41
C LEU A 509 -27.46 -15.70 25.98
N GLY A 510 -26.62 -16.09 25.03
CA GLY A 510 -26.75 -17.40 24.36
C GLY A 510 -25.64 -18.39 24.71
N THR A 511 -25.69 -19.56 24.07
CA THR A 511 -24.77 -20.69 24.27
C THR A 511 -23.30 -20.27 24.42
N GLY A 512 -22.69 -20.73 25.52
CA GLY A 512 -21.30 -20.45 25.85
C GLY A 512 -21.05 -19.08 26.49
N PHE A 513 -22.09 -18.29 26.75
CA PHE A 513 -22.00 -17.17 27.71
C PHE A 513 -21.76 -17.71 29.13
N VAL A 514 -20.75 -17.20 29.83
CA VAL A 514 -20.40 -17.56 31.21
C VAL A 514 -20.11 -16.31 32.03
N SER A 515 -20.81 -16.14 33.16
CA SER A 515 -20.46 -15.15 34.20
C SER A 515 -19.82 -15.83 35.41
N GLU A 516 -18.54 -15.51 35.68
CA GLU A 516 -17.82 -15.93 36.89
C GLU A 516 -18.09 -15.01 38.09
N SER A 517 -18.58 -13.79 37.82
CA SER A 517 -18.93 -12.76 38.81
C SER A 517 -20.44 -12.62 39.00
N GLU A 518 -20.86 -11.95 40.08
CA GLU A 518 -22.22 -11.42 40.19
C GLU A 518 -22.53 -10.53 38.98
N LEU A 519 -23.75 -10.61 38.46
CA LEU A 519 -24.15 -9.91 37.24
C LEU A 519 -25.58 -9.35 37.37
N THR A 520 -25.72 -8.03 37.23
CA THR A 520 -27.02 -7.39 37.01
C THR A 520 -27.15 -6.98 35.55
N VAL A 521 -28.24 -7.37 34.90
CA VAL A 521 -28.55 -7.03 33.51
C VAL A 521 -29.88 -6.30 33.47
N THR A 522 -29.89 -5.11 32.87
CA THR A 522 -31.09 -4.32 32.60
C THR A 522 -31.17 -4.05 31.10
N ALA A 523 -32.16 -4.63 30.42
CA ALA A 523 -32.34 -4.53 28.98
C ALA A 523 -33.83 -4.37 28.58
N PRO A 524 -34.15 -3.71 27.46
CA PRO A 524 -35.51 -3.62 26.93
C PRO A 524 -36.13 -4.98 26.65
N HIS A 525 -35.42 -5.78 25.87
CA HIS A 525 -35.75 -7.15 25.56
C HIS A 525 -34.59 -8.05 25.96
N LEU A 526 -34.90 -9.17 26.62
CA LEU A 526 -33.93 -10.10 27.19
C LEU A 526 -34.29 -11.53 26.80
N TYR A 527 -33.33 -12.23 26.21
CA TYR A 527 -33.46 -13.62 25.77
C TYR A 527 -32.32 -14.46 26.36
N LEU A 528 -32.63 -15.67 26.80
CA LEU A 528 -31.75 -16.53 27.60
C LEU A 528 -31.66 -17.92 26.94
N ASP A 529 -30.64 -18.10 26.11
CA ASP A 529 -30.56 -19.16 25.12
C ASP A 529 -29.30 -20.02 25.32
N GLY A 530 -29.08 -20.53 26.54
CA GLY A 530 -27.94 -21.39 26.89
C GLY A 530 -26.81 -20.72 27.69
N ALA A 531 -27.14 -19.68 28.48
CA ALA A 531 -26.20 -18.95 29.32
C ALA A 531 -25.92 -19.64 30.67
N LYS A 532 -24.70 -19.47 31.20
CA LYS A 532 -24.27 -20.02 32.48
C LYS A 532 -23.86 -18.92 33.47
N PHE A 533 -24.43 -18.97 34.67
CA PHE A 533 -24.17 -18.01 35.76
C PHE A 533 -23.59 -18.76 36.97
N LEU A 534 -22.32 -18.50 37.31
CA LEU A 534 -21.61 -19.17 38.42
C LEU A 534 -21.83 -18.50 39.78
N LYS A 535 -22.43 -17.32 39.78
CA LYS A 535 -22.65 -16.38 40.89
C LYS A 535 -24.03 -15.73 40.74
N PRO A 536 -24.51 -14.97 41.75
CA PRO A 536 -25.85 -14.40 41.72
C PRO A 536 -26.09 -13.56 40.47
N VAL A 537 -27.29 -13.69 39.90
CA VAL A 537 -27.67 -12.95 38.69
C VAL A 537 -29.03 -12.27 38.88
N THR A 538 -29.08 -10.97 38.55
CA THR A 538 -30.32 -10.19 38.50
C THR A 538 -30.60 -9.80 37.06
N LEU A 539 -31.76 -10.21 36.54
CA LEU A 539 -32.18 -10.03 35.16
C LEU A 539 -33.44 -9.15 35.12
N ILE A 540 -33.36 -8.00 34.44
CA ILE A 540 -34.42 -6.98 34.42
C ILE A 540 -34.80 -6.66 32.97
N LYS A 541 -36.03 -7.01 32.58
CA LYS A 541 -36.66 -6.56 31.33
C LYS A 541 -37.35 -5.21 31.56
N THR A 542 -37.20 -4.24 30.66
CA THR A 542 -37.72 -2.87 30.85
C THR A 542 -38.79 -2.41 29.85
N THR A 543 -38.90 -2.98 28.65
CA THR A 543 -39.87 -2.52 27.64
C THR A 543 -40.90 -3.59 27.27
N ALA A 544 -42.01 -3.13 26.70
CA ALA A 544 -43.15 -3.96 26.32
C ALA A 544 -42.83 -5.04 25.28
N GLY A 545 -43.70 -6.04 25.20
CA GLY A 545 -43.65 -7.11 24.19
C GLY A 545 -42.95 -8.37 24.69
N ASP A 546 -43.39 -9.52 24.17
CA ASP A 546 -42.98 -10.84 24.63
C ASP A 546 -41.53 -11.17 24.29
N ASN A 547 -40.85 -11.84 25.22
CA ASN A 547 -39.51 -12.36 25.04
C ASN A 547 -39.53 -13.86 25.25
N ILE A 548 -39.33 -14.59 24.15
CA ILE A 548 -39.43 -16.04 24.08
C ILE A 548 -38.03 -16.61 23.96
N SER A 549 -37.55 -17.22 25.05
CA SER A 549 -36.23 -17.84 25.10
C SER A 549 -36.32 -19.34 24.81
N ILE A 550 -35.26 -19.89 24.22
CA ILE A 550 -35.11 -21.32 23.94
C ILE A 550 -34.93 -22.09 25.26
N GLY A 551 -34.20 -21.49 26.22
CA GLY A 551 -33.84 -22.07 27.50
C GLY A 551 -32.48 -22.77 27.48
N GLY A 552 -32.28 -23.73 28.37
CA GLY A 552 -31.01 -24.45 28.55
C GLY A 552 -29.98 -23.68 29.38
N ASN A 553 -30.42 -22.69 30.14
CA ASN A 553 -29.58 -21.87 31.00
C ASN A 553 -29.21 -22.62 32.29
N VAL A 554 -28.07 -22.27 32.89
CA VAL A 554 -27.57 -22.91 34.12
C VAL A 554 -27.29 -21.85 35.18
N PHE A 555 -28.04 -21.89 36.28
CA PHE A 555 -27.91 -21.01 37.44
C PHE A 555 -27.31 -21.79 38.62
N ASN A 556 -26.04 -21.53 38.94
CA ASN A 556 -25.33 -22.21 40.04
C ASN A 556 -25.54 -21.54 41.42
N ASP A 557 -26.15 -20.35 41.43
CA ASP A 557 -26.33 -19.49 42.58
C ASP A 557 -27.65 -18.69 42.40
N LYS A 558 -27.98 -17.82 43.34
CA LYS A 558 -29.25 -17.08 43.39
C LYS A 558 -29.59 -16.35 42.08
N VAL A 559 -30.74 -16.68 41.50
CA VAL A 559 -31.31 -16.02 40.32
C VAL A 559 -32.49 -15.13 40.72
N LEU A 560 -32.54 -13.93 40.17
CA LEU A 560 -33.64 -12.97 40.34
C LEU A 560 -34.05 -12.41 38.99
N ILE A 561 -35.29 -12.68 38.57
CA ILE A 561 -35.83 -12.21 37.30
C ILE A 561 -36.97 -11.24 37.57
N ARG A 562 -36.93 -10.08 36.92
CA ARG A 562 -37.94 -9.02 37.05
C ARG A 562 -38.38 -8.53 35.68
N ASN A 563 -39.65 -8.75 35.35
CA ASN A 563 -40.28 -8.01 34.27
C ASN A 563 -40.77 -6.66 34.81
N ARG A 564 -40.17 -5.56 34.36
CA ARG A 564 -40.61 -4.17 34.64
C ARG A 564 -41.31 -3.52 33.45
N ALA A 565 -41.59 -4.27 32.39
CA ALA A 565 -42.35 -3.78 31.26
C ALA A 565 -43.81 -3.46 31.65
N SER A 566 -44.43 -2.52 30.94
CA SER A 566 -45.86 -2.21 31.08
C SER A 566 -46.78 -3.32 30.56
N SER A 567 -46.27 -4.21 29.70
CA SER A 567 -46.99 -5.34 29.12
C SER A 567 -46.02 -6.37 28.51
N GLY A 568 -46.52 -7.57 28.19
CA GLY A 568 -45.72 -8.66 27.62
C GLY A 568 -45.03 -9.53 28.68
N THR A 569 -44.50 -10.67 28.24
CA THR A 569 -44.00 -11.76 29.09
C THR A 569 -42.50 -12.02 28.92
N ILE A 570 -41.91 -12.73 29.89
CA ILE A 570 -40.62 -13.41 29.74
C ILE A 570 -40.92 -14.91 29.79
N GLN A 571 -40.71 -15.62 28.69
CA GLN A 571 -40.76 -17.07 28.62
C GLN A 571 -39.32 -17.59 28.66
N MET A 572 -39.00 -18.36 29.69
CA MET A 572 -37.63 -18.75 30.05
C MET A 572 -37.10 -19.95 29.24
N ALA A 573 -37.94 -20.96 29.02
CA ALA A 573 -37.56 -22.21 28.42
C ALA A 573 -38.72 -22.76 27.60
N THR A 574 -38.63 -22.66 26.27
CA THR A 574 -39.64 -23.20 25.34
C THR A 574 -39.22 -24.50 24.67
N GLN A 575 -37.93 -24.82 24.65
CA GLN A 575 -37.40 -26.01 23.97
C GLN A 575 -36.43 -26.81 24.83
N VAL A 576 -35.61 -26.14 25.66
CA VAL A 576 -34.59 -26.77 26.50
C VAL A 576 -34.77 -26.33 27.95
N GLN A 577 -34.80 -27.27 28.90
CA GLN A 577 -35.04 -26.97 30.31
C GLN A 577 -33.88 -26.18 30.95
N ASP A 578 -34.21 -25.12 31.68
CA ASP A 578 -33.27 -24.39 32.54
C ASP A 578 -32.95 -25.17 33.83
N GLN A 579 -31.71 -25.06 34.29
CA GLN A 579 -31.19 -25.77 35.46
C GLN A 579 -30.86 -24.80 36.61
N THR A 580 -31.25 -25.16 37.83
CA THR A 580 -30.81 -24.49 39.07
C THR A 580 -30.08 -25.52 39.95
N VAL A 581 -28.85 -25.19 40.37
CA VAL A 581 -27.99 -26.15 41.11
C VAL A 581 -28.06 -25.94 42.63
N LYS A 582 -28.57 -24.79 43.08
CA LYS A 582 -28.87 -24.50 44.47
C LYS A 582 -30.23 -23.80 44.57
N SER A 583 -31.21 -24.48 45.13
CA SER A 583 -32.57 -23.96 45.35
C SER A 583 -32.67 -23.21 46.68
N GLN A 584 -32.45 -21.88 46.68
CA GLN A 584 -32.91 -20.94 47.73
C GLN A 584 -33.23 -19.56 47.14
#